data_AF-A0A952C5S1-F1
#
_entry.id   AF-A0A952C5S1-F1
#
_cell.length_a   1.000
_cell.length_b   1.000
_cell.length_c   1.000
_cell.angle_alpha   90.00
_cell.angle_beta   90.00
_cell.angle_gamma   90.00
#
_symmetry.space_group_name_H-M   'P 1'
#
loop_
_entity.id
_entity.type
_entity.pdbx_description
1 polymer ?
#
loop_
_entity_poly.entity_id
_entity_poly.type
_entity_poly.pdbx_seq_one_letter_code
_entity_poly.pdbx_strand_id
1 'polypeptide(L)'
;MQPEFCTSRTVRPGRWFVLLASTVIAATLTLVFWVQPAAAQGDPITIPLARTEPDLDGVCNSFNGEYADAAAFDFADAFGVTGKVYLKHDGASLYVCMIGASSVNSTVGPFGSVYLDTDNGKETFAEKEDLGLRVTIPASTLSAHRGTGSGNYTPDPTVTGWSAAANTGNADQAEWKIPLDLVSANRCDAFGIAVYHHWITAVGDDYG
;
A
#
# COMPACT_ATOMS: atom_id res chain seq x y z
N MET A 1 -11.74 22.33 19.29
CA MET A 1 -11.07 21.03 19.46
C MET A 1 -9.66 21.19 18.93
N GLN A 2 -8.63 21.03 19.77
CA GLN A 2 -7.25 21.01 19.29
C GLN A 2 -6.95 19.61 18.74
N PRO A 3 -6.26 19.48 17.60
CA PRO A 3 -5.83 18.18 17.12
C PRO A 3 -4.75 17.63 18.08
N GLU A 4 -4.99 16.46 18.66
CA GLU A 4 -3.97 15.71 19.37
C GLU A 4 -2.91 15.26 18.34
N PHE A 5 -1.74 15.88 18.40
CA PHE A 5 -0.61 15.49 17.57
C PHE A 5 0.04 14.23 18.13
N CYS A 6 0.05 13.16 17.32
CA CYS A 6 0.76 11.91 17.59
C CYS A 6 2.25 12.20 17.83
N THR A 7 2.73 12.08 19.06
CA THR A 7 4.16 12.20 19.38
C THR A 7 4.78 10.80 19.39
N SER A 8 5.63 10.54 18.40
CA SER A 8 6.38 9.28 18.27
C SER A 8 7.23 9.02 19.53
N ARG A 9 6.95 7.91 20.24
CA ARG A 9 7.86 7.38 21.27
C ARG A 9 8.86 6.44 20.59
N THR A 10 10.12 6.86 20.57
CA THR A 10 11.22 6.06 20.04
C THR A 10 11.50 4.87 20.96
N VAL A 11 11.15 3.65 20.54
CA VAL A 11 11.54 2.41 21.24
C VAL A 11 12.95 2.02 20.77
N ARG A 12 13.88 1.86 21.73
CA ARG A 12 15.26 1.44 21.43
C ARG A 12 15.30 -0.09 21.19
N PRO A 13 15.91 -0.59 20.11
CA PRO A 13 16.06 -2.03 19.91
C PRO A 13 17.12 -2.61 20.86
N GLY A 14 16.73 -3.70 21.54
CA GLY A 14 17.60 -4.51 22.39
C GLY A 14 18.54 -5.40 21.56
N ARG A 15 19.81 -5.45 21.98
CA ARG A 15 20.86 -6.28 21.37
C ARG A 15 20.69 -7.76 21.78
N TRP A 16 20.73 -8.66 20.81
CA TRP A 16 20.85 -10.11 21.04
C TRP A 16 22.14 -10.66 20.45
N PHE A 17 22.83 -11.47 21.25
CA PHE A 17 23.95 -12.34 20.89
C PHE A 17 23.42 -13.68 20.37
N VAL A 18 24.06 -14.27 19.35
CA VAL A 18 23.94 -15.71 19.07
C VAL A 18 25.31 -16.31 18.80
N LEU A 19 25.59 -17.41 19.52
CA LEU A 19 26.80 -18.23 19.45
C LEU A 19 26.73 -19.21 18.27
N LEU A 20 27.88 -19.41 17.62
CA LEU A 20 28.16 -20.49 16.66
C LEU A 20 28.29 -21.85 17.38
N ALA A 21 27.72 -22.92 16.83
CA ALA A 21 28.24 -24.28 16.99
C ALA A 21 27.74 -25.26 15.91
N SER A 22 28.69 -25.67 15.08
CA SER A 22 29.02 -27.01 14.54
C SER A 22 28.00 -27.95 13.89
N THR A 23 28.46 -28.43 12.74
CA THR A 23 27.93 -29.39 11.77
C THR A 23 27.81 -30.84 12.25
N VAL A 24 26.73 -31.51 11.82
CA VAL A 24 26.67 -32.96 11.62
C VAL A 24 26.01 -33.20 10.26
N ILE A 25 26.74 -33.84 9.33
CA ILE A 25 26.26 -34.20 7.99
C ILE A 25 25.66 -35.60 8.08
N ALA A 26 24.33 -35.70 7.95
CA ALA A 26 23.61 -36.95 7.69
C ALA A 26 22.97 -36.85 6.31
N ALA A 27 23.36 -37.74 5.39
CA ALA A 27 22.84 -37.79 4.03
C ALA A 27 21.45 -38.45 4.03
N THR A 28 20.42 -37.63 4.19
CA THR A 28 19.02 -37.99 3.89
C THR A 28 18.64 -37.37 2.56
N LEU A 29 17.96 -38.14 1.71
CA LEU A 29 17.37 -37.67 0.46
C LEU A 29 16.16 -36.78 0.81
N THR A 30 16.44 -35.53 1.16
CA THR A 30 15.43 -34.51 1.47
C THR A 30 14.87 -33.96 0.16
N LEU A 31 13.56 -34.16 -0.05
CA LEU A 31 12.76 -33.27 -0.88
C LEU A 31 12.93 -31.85 -0.32
N VAL A 32 13.81 -31.07 -0.95
CA VAL A 32 13.99 -29.66 -0.63
C VAL A 32 12.77 -28.95 -1.19
N PHE A 33 11.72 -28.85 -0.38
CA PHE A 33 10.74 -27.80 -0.57
C PHE A 33 11.50 -26.49 -0.42
N TRP A 34 11.71 -25.80 -1.53
CA TRP A 34 12.16 -24.42 -1.52
C TRP A 34 11.05 -23.60 -0.86
N VAL A 35 11.09 -23.52 0.46
CA VAL A 35 10.33 -22.50 1.19
C VAL A 35 10.99 -21.20 0.78
N GLN A 36 10.36 -20.44 -0.11
CA GLN A 36 10.77 -19.06 -0.35
C GLN A 36 10.63 -18.35 1.00
N PRO A 37 11.71 -17.80 1.57
CA PRO A 37 11.59 -16.99 2.76
C PRO A 37 10.61 -15.86 2.43
N ALA A 38 9.65 -15.62 3.32
CA ALA A 38 8.85 -14.41 3.28
C ALA A 38 9.82 -13.22 3.16
N ALA A 39 9.54 -12.29 2.25
CA ALA A 39 10.37 -11.10 2.06
C ALA A 39 10.61 -10.45 3.43
N ALA A 40 11.87 -10.18 3.76
CA ALA A 40 12.22 -9.56 5.03
C ALA A 40 11.45 -8.23 5.15
N GLN A 41 10.70 -8.07 6.24
CA GLN A 41 9.93 -6.86 6.49
C GLN A 41 10.89 -5.67 6.63
N GLY A 42 10.65 -4.63 5.83
CA GLY A 42 11.40 -3.37 5.94
C GLY A 42 11.16 -2.68 7.28
N ASP A 43 12.08 -1.80 7.67
CA ASP A 43 11.89 -0.96 8.85
C ASP A 43 10.60 -0.12 8.71
N PRO A 44 9.85 0.13 9.80
CA PRO A 44 8.70 1.00 9.77
C PRO A 44 9.04 2.36 9.17
N ILE A 45 8.24 2.80 8.19
CA ILE A 45 8.38 4.12 7.57
C ILE A 45 7.58 5.16 8.36
N THR A 46 8.10 6.38 8.42
CA THR A 46 7.33 7.53 8.90
C THR A 46 6.73 8.25 7.70
N ILE A 47 5.41 8.31 7.63
CA ILE A 47 4.71 9.09 6.60
C ILE A 47 4.76 10.56 6.99
N PRO A 48 5.25 11.47 6.13
CA PRO A 48 5.42 12.88 6.48
C PRO A 48 4.08 13.63 6.52
N LEU A 49 4.06 14.70 7.33
CA LEU A 49 2.97 15.67 7.36
C LEU A 49 2.95 16.50 6.07
N ALA A 50 1.77 16.64 5.49
CA ALA A 50 1.45 17.44 4.32
C ALA A 50 1.63 18.94 4.59
N ARG A 51 2.38 19.60 3.72
CA ARG A 51 2.49 21.07 3.64
C ARG A 51 1.40 21.68 2.76
N THR A 52 0.97 20.92 1.77
CA THR A 52 -0.10 21.26 0.82
C THR A 52 -1.04 20.06 0.75
N GLU A 53 -2.35 20.29 0.83
CA GLU A 53 -3.35 19.27 0.57
C GLU A 53 -3.40 18.98 -0.96
N PRO A 54 -3.36 17.72 -1.40
CA PRO A 54 -3.51 17.37 -2.81
C PRO A 54 -4.89 17.69 -3.38
N ASP A 55 -4.92 18.18 -4.61
CA ASP A 55 -6.11 18.27 -5.45
C ASP A 55 -6.38 16.87 -5.99
N LEU A 56 -7.49 16.26 -5.57
CA LEU A 56 -7.80 14.87 -5.90
C LEU A 56 -8.30 14.72 -7.35
N ASP A 57 -7.39 14.86 -8.31
CA ASP A 57 -7.66 14.84 -9.76
C ASP A 57 -7.03 13.62 -10.49
N GLY A 58 -6.32 12.77 -9.73
CA GLY A 58 -5.64 11.58 -10.24
C GLY A 58 -4.30 11.89 -10.90
N VAL A 59 -3.66 13.02 -10.60
CA VAL A 59 -2.36 13.42 -11.14
C VAL A 59 -1.35 13.66 -10.03
N CYS A 60 -0.38 12.75 -9.90
CA CYS A 60 0.70 12.80 -8.91
C CYS A 60 1.71 13.92 -9.20
N ASN A 61 1.34 15.18 -8.91
CA ASN A 61 2.16 16.36 -9.08
C ASN A 61 3.33 16.38 -8.06
N SER A 62 4.38 15.61 -8.32
CA SER A 62 5.48 15.41 -7.37
C SER A 62 6.66 16.37 -7.53
N PHE A 63 6.84 16.99 -8.70
CA PHE A 63 7.89 17.97 -8.91
C PHE A 63 7.39 19.39 -8.61
N ASN A 64 7.72 19.93 -7.44
CA ASN A 64 7.24 21.22 -6.92
C ASN A 64 5.71 21.35 -6.80
N GLY A 65 4.98 20.22 -6.86
CA GLY A 65 3.54 20.17 -6.68
C GLY A 65 3.13 19.63 -5.32
N GLU A 66 1.92 19.12 -5.26
CA GLU A 66 1.25 18.67 -4.03
C GLU A 66 1.91 17.46 -3.37
N TYR A 67 2.69 16.64 -4.09
CA TYR A 67 3.40 15.48 -3.53
C TYR A 67 4.90 15.71 -3.35
N ALA A 68 5.40 16.94 -3.50
CA ALA A 68 6.83 17.24 -3.40
C ALA A 68 7.44 16.99 -2.01
N ASP A 69 6.61 16.93 -0.97
CA ASP A 69 6.97 16.65 0.42
C ASP A 69 6.58 15.24 0.89
N ALA A 70 6.06 14.39 0.00
CA ALA A 70 5.67 13.03 0.31
C ALA A 70 6.88 12.09 0.43
N ALA A 71 6.73 11.02 1.21
CA ALA A 71 7.62 9.87 1.12
C ALA A 71 7.36 9.14 -0.20
N ALA A 72 8.42 8.72 -0.90
CA ALA A 72 8.30 8.10 -2.23
C ALA A 72 8.97 6.73 -2.26
N PHE A 73 8.31 5.76 -2.89
CA PHE A 73 8.74 4.36 -2.98
C PHE A 73 8.62 3.88 -4.42
N ASP A 74 9.63 3.18 -4.90
CA ASP A 74 9.64 2.59 -6.25
C ASP A 74 9.09 1.16 -6.20
N PHE A 75 8.37 0.76 -7.25
CA PHE A 75 7.95 -0.62 -7.46
C PHE A 75 8.19 -1.05 -8.91
N ALA A 76 8.31 -2.36 -9.14
CA ALA A 76 8.43 -2.92 -10.47
C ALA A 76 7.03 -3.06 -11.09
N ASP A 77 6.80 -2.39 -12.21
CA ASP A 77 5.51 -2.37 -12.90
C ASP A 77 5.57 -3.07 -14.26
N ALA A 78 4.43 -3.12 -14.95
CA ALA A 78 4.28 -3.70 -16.27
C ALA A 78 5.30 -3.15 -17.28
N PHE A 79 5.63 -3.96 -18.27
CA PHE A 79 6.53 -3.61 -19.37
C PHE A 79 7.95 -3.20 -18.93
N GLY A 80 8.37 -3.58 -17.71
CA GLY A 80 9.68 -3.23 -17.17
C GLY A 80 9.79 -1.76 -16.74
N VAL A 81 8.66 -1.06 -16.59
CA VAL A 81 8.59 0.29 -16.05
C VAL A 81 8.81 0.24 -14.54
N THR A 82 9.53 1.22 -14.00
CA THR A 82 9.54 1.46 -12.55
C THR A 82 8.42 2.41 -12.20
N GLY A 83 7.41 1.89 -11.50
CA GLY A 83 6.33 2.68 -10.92
C GLY A 83 6.77 3.36 -9.63
N LYS A 84 5.94 4.26 -9.11
CA LYS A 84 6.21 5.01 -7.89
C LYS A 84 4.95 5.24 -7.07
N VAL A 85 5.08 5.15 -5.75
CA VAL A 85 4.04 5.46 -4.77
C VAL A 85 4.49 6.62 -3.89
N TYR A 86 3.62 7.59 -3.65
CA TYR A 86 3.82 8.72 -2.76
C TYR A 86 2.86 8.65 -1.57
N LEU A 87 3.37 8.86 -0.37
CA LEU A 87 2.60 8.84 0.88
C LEU A 87 2.83 10.12 1.68
N LYS A 88 1.75 10.75 2.12
CA LYS A 88 1.75 11.88 3.07
C LYS A 88 0.43 11.92 3.84
N HIS A 89 0.35 12.66 4.94
CA HIS A 89 -0.90 12.81 5.70
C HIS A 89 -1.07 14.24 6.20
N ASP A 90 -2.28 14.72 6.47
CA ASP A 90 -2.51 16.05 7.07
C ASP A 90 -2.92 15.97 8.56
N GLY A 91 -2.97 14.75 9.12
CA GLY A 91 -3.42 14.48 10.48
C GLY A 91 -4.92 14.17 10.60
N ALA A 92 -5.67 14.31 9.52
CA ALA A 92 -7.05 13.84 9.39
C ALA A 92 -7.17 12.74 8.31
N SER A 93 -6.41 12.85 7.23
CA SER A 93 -6.39 11.91 6.10
C SER A 93 -4.97 11.47 5.75
N LEU A 94 -4.84 10.22 5.31
CA LEU A 94 -3.74 9.70 4.52
C LEU A 94 -4.00 10.03 3.05
N TYR A 95 -2.98 10.51 2.37
CA TYR A 95 -2.94 10.70 0.92
C TYR A 95 -1.99 9.69 0.31
N VAL A 96 -2.47 9.00 -0.72
CA VAL A 96 -1.70 8.02 -1.49
C VAL A 96 -1.77 8.43 -2.95
N CYS A 97 -0.63 8.45 -3.64
CA CYS A 97 -0.56 8.66 -5.07
C CYS A 97 0.28 7.59 -5.73
N MET A 98 -0.24 6.92 -6.74
CA MET A 98 0.48 5.91 -7.51
C MET A 98 0.70 6.41 -8.93
N ILE A 99 1.91 6.26 -9.45
CA ILE A 99 2.24 6.41 -10.87
C ILE A 99 2.73 5.04 -11.37
N GLY A 100 2.07 4.52 -12.40
CA GLY A 100 2.40 3.25 -13.01
C GLY A 100 2.59 3.33 -14.54
N ALA A 101 2.81 2.17 -15.15
CA ALA A 101 2.86 2.00 -16.58
C ALA A 101 1.56 2.45 -17.25
N SER A 102 1.65 3.03 -18.45
CA SER A 102 0.43 3.44 -19.17
C SER A 102 -0.41 2.24 -19.58
N SER A 103 -1.72 2.30 -19.33
CA SER A 103 -2.69 1.30 -19.77
C SER A 103 -3.53 1.73 -20.96
N VAL A 104 -3.15 2.79 -21.69
CA VAL A 104 -3.93 3.30 -22.83
C VAL A 104 -4.23 2.25 -23.92
N ASN A 105 -3.45 1.17 -23.98
CA ASN A 105 -3.64 0.05 -24.91
C ASN A 105 -4.12 -1.24 -24.21
N SER A 106 -4.44 -1.19 -22.92
CA SER A 106 -4.95 -2.33 -22.17
C SER A 106 -6.41 -2.61 -22.52
N THR A 107 -6.78 -3.89 -22.50
CA THR A 107 -8.14 -4.36 -22.78
C THR A 107 -8.81 -5.01 -21.57
N VAL A 108 -8.11 -5.08 -20.43
CA VAL A 108 -8.53 -5.87 -19.25
C VAL A 108 -9.11 -5.03 -18.11
N GLY A 109 -9.24 -3.71 -18.29
CA GLY A 109 -9.90 -2.83 -17.32
C GLY A 109 -9.05 -2.61 -16.06
N PRO A 110 -7.95 -1.87 -16.16
CA PRO A 110 -7.00 -1.69 -15.06
C PRO A 110 -7.57 -0.87 -13.92
N PHE A 111 -7.02 -1.06 -12.73
CA PHE A 111 -7.38 -0.29 -11.55
C PHE A 111 -6.20 -0.17 -10.57
N GLY A 112 -6.22 0.89 -9.77
CA GLY A 112 -5.37 1.00 -8.60
C GLY A 112 -6.08 0.46 -7.36
N SER A 113 -5.33 -0.11 -6.41
CA SER A 113 -5.83 -0.47 -5.09
C SER A 113 -4.89 -0.03 -3.98
N VAL A 114 -5.46 0.42 -2.86
CA VAL A 114 -4.78 0.53 -1.57
C VAL A 114 -5.36 -0.53 -0.63
N TYR A 115 -4.52 -1.42 -0.14
CA TYR A 115 -4.86 -2.38 0.92
C TYR A 115 -4.31 -1.89 2.25
N LEU A 116 -5.13 -1.99 3.30
CA LEU A 116 -4.83 -1.53 4.65
C LEU A 116 -4.99 -2.69 5.61
N ASP A 117 -3.92 -2.99 6.34
CA ASP A 117 -3.90 -3.83 7.54
C ASP A 117 -4.01 -2.87 8.73
N THR A 118 -5.22 -2.75 9.27
CA THR A 118 -5.60 -1.62 10.14
C THR A 118 -5.16 -1.78 11.60
N ASP A 119 -4.83 -2.99 12.01
CA ASP A 119 -4.30 -3.30 13.34
C ASP A 119 -2.81 -3.67 13.32
N ASN A 120 -2.20 -3.71 12.12
CA ASN A 120 -0.80 -4.07 11.89
C ASN A 120 -0.49 -5.47 12.42
N GLY A 121 -1.46 -6.37 12.32
CA GLY A 121 -1.34 -7.75 12.73
C GLY A 121 -0.40 -8.57 11.85
N LYS A 122 -0.17 -8.12 10.59
CA LYS A 122 0.77 -8.70 9.62
C LYS A 122 0.46 -10.16 9.32
N GLU A 123 -0.82 -10.48 9.26
CA GLU A 123 -1.30 -11.81 8.99
C GLU A 123 -0.91 -12.25 7.59
N THR A 124 -0.85 -13.57 7.42
CA THR A 124 -0.58 -14.16 6.10
C THR A 124 -1.75 -13.91 5.12
N PHE A 125 -2.92 -13.56 5.64
CA PHE A 125 -4.17 -13.48 4.90
C PHE A 125 -4.97 -12.28 5.37
N ALA A 126 -5.70 -11.66 4.45
CA ALA A 126 -6.55 -10.53 4.79
C ALA A 126 -7.64 -10.91 5.82
N GLU A 127 -7.60 -10.28 6.99
CA GLU A 127 -8.56 -10.41 8.08
C GLU A 127 -9.77 -9.48 7.90
N LYS A 128 -10.73 -9.51 8.83
CA LYS A 128 -12.03 -8.82 8.66
C LYS A 128 -11.96 -7.32 8.88
N GLU A 129 -10.92 -6.87 9.54
CA GLU A 129 -10.53 -5.49 9.79
C GLU A 129 -9.86 -4.88 8.56
N ASP A 130 -9.24 -5.70 7.71
CA ASP A 130 -8.50 -5.23 6.54
C ASP A 130 -9.41 -4.65 5.46
N LEU A 131 -8.93 -3.58 4.85
CA LEU A 131 -9.66 -2.84 3.83
C LEU A 131 -8.93 -2.89 2.49
N GLY A 132 -9.69 -2.92 1.40
CA GLY A 132 -9.19 -2.70 0.04
C GLY A 132 -9.98 -1.56 -0.61
N LEU A 133 -9.30 -0.49 -1.01
CA LEU A 133 -9.90 0.70 -1.60
C LEU A 133 -9.45 0.83 -3.06
N ARG A 134 -10.38 0.67 -4.00
CA ARG A 134 -10.07 0.54 -5.43
C ARG A 134 -10.64 1.67 -6.26
N VAL A 135 -9.87 2.11 -7.26
CA VAL A 135 -10.30 3.07 -8.27
C VAL A 135 -9.95 2.55 -9.66
N THR A 136 -10.96 2.44 -10.53
CA THR A 136 -10.73 2.01 -11.92
C THR A 136 -10.02 3.11 -12.72
N ILE A 137 -9.11 2.73 -13.61
CA ILE A 137 -8.34 3.67 -14.43
C ILE A 137 -8.83 3.56 -15.89
N PRO A 138 -9.22 4.67 -16.56
CA PRO A 138 -9.37 6.04 -16.05
C PRO A 138 -10.76 6.37 -15.50
N ALA A 139 -11.71 5.41 -15.51
CA ALA A 139 -13.12 5.70 -15.25
C ALA A 139 -13.43 6.23 -13.84
N SER A 140 -12.45 6.19 -12.92
CA SER A 140 -12.56 6.69 -11.54
C SER A 140 -13.76 6.11 -10.77
N THR A 141 -14.20 4.90 -11.13
CA THR A 141 -15.24 4.19 -10.39
C THR A 141 -14.64 3.61 -9.12
N LEU A 142 -15.28 3.93 -8.00
CA LEU A 142 -14.83 3.54 -6.67
C LEU A 142 -15.48 2.23 -6.23
N SER A 143 -14.68 1.35 -5.63
CA SER A 143 -15.19 0.19 -4.91
C SER A 143 -14.36 -0.07 -3.67
N ALA A 144 -15.04 -0.35 -2.57
CA ALA A 144 -14.40 -0.75 -1.33
C ALA A 144 -14.64 -2.23 -1.07
N HIS A 145 -13.67 -2.84 -0.41
CA HIS A 145 -13.66 -4.25 -0.08
C HIS A 145 -13.19 -4.44 1.35
N ARG A 146 -13.62 -5.54 1.95
CA ARG A 146 -13.22 -5.99 3.28
C ARG A 146 -12.62 -7.38 3.20
N GLY A 147 -11.55 -7.62 3.95
CA GLY A 147 -10.96 -8.94 4.05
C GLY A 147 -11.94 -9.93 4.69
N THR A 148 -11.74 -11.20 4.40
CA THR A 148 -12.68 -12.28 4.78
C THR A 148 -12.21 -13.06 6.00
N GLY A 149 -10.96 -12.89 6.44
CA GLY A 149 -10.28 -13.81 7.36
C GLY A 149 -9.88 -15.13 6.72
N SER A 150 -9.92 -15.22 5.38
CA SER A 150 -9.62 -16.44 4.63
C SER A 150 -8.76 -16.19 3.38
N GLY A 151 -8.05 -15.06 3.35
CA GLY A 151 -7.09 -14.74 2.28
C GLY A 151 -7.71 -14.10 1.04
N ASN A 152 -8.90 -13.53 1.15
CA ASN A 152 -9.56 -12.82 0.06
C ASN A 152 -10.30 -11.58 0.56
N TYR A 153 -10.61 -10.69 -0.36
CA TYR A 153 -11.41 -9.49 -0.16
C TYR A 153 -12.76 -9.63 -0.86
N THR A 154 -13.83 -9.21 -0.20
CA THR A 154 -15.19 -9.16 -0.78
C THR A 154 -15.69 -7.73 -0.83
N PRO A 155 -16.50 -7.34 -1.83
CA PRO A 155 -17.08 -6.00 -1.89
C PRO A 155 -17.81 -5.64 -0.60
N ASP A 156 -17.51 -4.46 -0.05
CA ASP A 156 -18.15 -3.93 1.15
C ASP A 156 -18.50 -2.45 0.92
N PRO A 157 -19.73 -2.15 0.46
CA PRO A 157 -20.17 -0.78 0.21
C PRO A 157 -20.40 0.03 1.50
N THR A 158 -20.28 -0.58 2.68
CA THR A 158 -20.41 0.14 3.96
C THR A 158 -19.16 0.94 4.34
N VAL A 159 -18.03 0.62 3.73
CA VAL A 159 -16.77 1.37 3.85
C VAL A 159 -16.87 2.67 3.04
N THR A 160 -17.09 3.77 3.75
CA THR A 160 -17.39 5.10 3.18
C THR A 160 -16.48 6.18 3.76
N GLY A 161 -16.54 7.41 3.22
CA GLY A 161 -15.79 8.56 3.73
C GLY A 161 -14.40 8.77 3.13
N TRP A 162 -13.93 7.83 2.31
CA TRP A 162 -12.76 7.99 1.47
C TRP A 162 -13.15 8.47 0.06
N SER A 163 -12.19 8.99 -0.68
CA SER A 163 -12.36 9.40 -2.08
C SER A 163 -11.12 9.04 -2.88
N ALA A 164 -11.29 8.82 -4.18
CA ALA A 164 -10.17 8.64 -5.09
C ALA A 164 -10.47 9.21 -6.48
N ALA A 165 -9.42 9.47 -7.24
CA ALA A 165 -9.47 9.86 -8.64
C ALA A 165 -8.37 9.13 -9.41
N ALA A 166 -8.59 8.90 -10.70
CA ALA A 166 -7.61 8.27 -11.57
C ALA A 166 -7.50 8.99 -12.91
N ASN A 167 -6.30 8.96 -13.47
CA ASN A 167 -5.97 9.54 -14.76
C ASN A 167 -5.13 8.53 -15.57
N THR A 168 -5.21 8.61 -16.89
CA THR A 168 -4.39 7.82 -17.80
C THR A 168 -3.84 8.70 -18.91
N GLY A 169 -2.73 8.28 -19.50
CA GLY A 169 -2.05 9.01 -20.57
C GLY A 169 -0.68 8.40 -20.81
N ASN A 170 0.39 9.18 -20.61
CA ASN A 170 1.75 8.65 -20.67
C ASN A 170 2.10 7.69 -19.51
N ALA A 171 1.32 7.76 -18.42
CA ALA A 171 1.38 6.89 -17.27
C ALA A 171 -0.05 6.76 -16.70
N ASP A 172 -0.31 5.64 -16.04
CA ASP A 172 -1.51 5.50 -15.22
C ASP A 172 -1.25 6.11 -13.86
N GLN A 173 -2.24 6.84 -13.37
CA GLN A 173 -2.16 7.52 -12.09
C GLN A 173 -3.44 7.34 -11.31
N ALA A 174 -3.30 7.16 -10.01
CA ALA A 174 -4.41 7.02 -9.09
C ALA A 174 -4.08 7.69 -7.77
N GLU A 175 -5.06 8.40 -7.23
CA GLU A 175 -4.97 9.16 -6.00
C GLU A 175 -6.06 8.80 -5.04
N TRP A 176 -5.71 8.69 -3.76
CA TRP A 176 -6.65 8.42 -2.67
C TRP A 176 -6.49 9.45 -1.57
N LYS A 177 -7.63 9.87 -1.02
CA LYS A 177 -7.75 10.54 0.27
C LYS A 177 -8.53 9.62 1.20
N ILE A 178 -7.86 9.14 2.24
CA ILE A 178 -8.38 8.11 3.15
C ILE A 178 -8.39 8.68 4.57
N PRO A 179 -9.53 8.84 5.24
CA PRO A 179 -9.59 9.25 6.64
C PRO A 179 -8.70 8.35 7.51
N LEU A 180 -7.92 8.92 8.43
CA LEU A 180 -7.03 8.15 9.29
C LEU A 180 -7.78 7.17 10.21
N ASP A 181 -9.05 7.43 10.50
CA ASP A 181 -9.92 6.52 11.26
C ASP A 181 -10.29 5.24 10.45
N LEU A 182 -10.02 5.19 9.14
CA LEU A 182 -10.07 3.96 8.33
C LEU A 182 -8.70 3.30 8.19
N VAL A 183 -7.61 4.03 8.41
CA VAL A 183 -6.24 3.57 8.16
C VAL A 183 -5.75 2.71 9.32
N SER A 184 -6.09 3.07 10.55
CA SER A 184 -5.76 2.28 11.73
C SER A 184 -6.90 2.24 12.73
N ALA A 185 -7.04 1.10 13.42
CA ALA A 185 -8.01 0.91 14.50
C ALA A 185 -7.81 1.93 15.65
N ASN A 186 -6.57 2.37 15.87
CA ASN A 186 -6.25 3.43 16.81
C ASN A 186 -5.51 4.55 16.08
N ARG A 187 -6.01 5.78 16.25
CA ARG A 187 -5.31 6.96 15.75
C ARG A 187 -3.90 6.99 16.35
N CYS A 188 -2.90 7.16 15.48
CA CYS A 188 -1.46 7.18 15.80
C CYS A 188 -0.73 5.84 15.89
N ASP A 189 -1.41 4.69 15.72
CA ASP A 189 -0.71 3.41 15.67
C ASP A 189 -0.14 3.15 14.28
N ALA A 190 0.86 2.26 14.23
CA ALA A 190 1.35 1.73 12.96
C ALA A 190 0.25 0.88 12.32
N PHE A 191 0.24 0.84 10.99
CA PHE A 191 -0.67 0.06 10.15
C PHE A 191 0.15 -0.55 9.00
N GLY A 192 -0.34 -1.63 8.41
CA GLY A 192 0.19 -2.16 7.17
C GLY A 192 -0.46 -1.50 5.97
N ILE A 193 0.32 -1.25 4.91
CA ILE A 193 -0.18 -0.71 3.65
C ILE A 193 0.48 -1.42 2.48
N ALA A 194 -0.32 -1.72 1.47
CA ALA A 194 0.17 -2.14 0.16
C ALA A 194 -0.60 -1.39 -0.94
N VAL A 195 0.09 -0.97 -1.98
CA VAL A 195 -0.49 -0.22 -3.10
C VAL A 195 -0.18 -0.98 -4.38
N TYR A 196 -1.22 -1.29 -5.15
CA TYR A 196 -1.07 -2.11 -6.34
C TYR A 196 -1.70 -1.44 -7.56
N HIS A 197 -1.02 -1.63 -8.68
CA HIS A 197 -1.48 -1.43 -10.03
C HIS A 197 -1.93 -2.77 -10.59
N HIS A 198 -3.23 -2.92 -10.83
CA HIS A 198 -3.83 -4.19 -11.19
C HIS A 198 -4.20 -4.26 -12.66
N TRP A 199 -3.98 -5.44 -13.22
CA TRP A 199 -4.52 -5.94 -14.48
C TRP A 199 -4.17 -5.03 -15.66
N ILE A 200 -2.86 -4.84 -15.85
CA ILE A 200 -2.35 -4.03 -16.97
C ILE A 200 -2.18 -4.86 -18.22
N THR A 201 -1.51 -6.01 -18.09
CA THR A 201 -1.24 -6.94 -19.20
C THR A 201 -2.31 -8.01 -19.31
N ALA A 202 -2.70 -8.61 -18.19
CA ALA A 202 -3.75 -9.60 -18.12
C ALA A 202 -4.49 -9.54 -16.77
N VAL A 203 -5.67 -10.14 -16.71
CA VAL A 203 -6.40 -10.31 -15.46
C VAL A 203 -5.59 -11.21 -14.51
N GLY A 204 -5.39 -10.73 -13.29
CA GLY A 204 -4.60 -11.41 -12.25
C GLY A 204 -3.13 -10.96 -12.17
N ASP A 205 -2.68 -10.12 -13.10
CA ASP A 205 -1.36 -9.50 -12.99
C ASP A 205 -1.42 -8.30 -12.05
N ASP A 206 -0.66 -8.35 -10.96
CA ASP A 206 -0.64 -7.33 -9.91
C ASP A 206 0.79 -6.80 -9.73
N TYR A 207 0.96 -5.48 -9.73
CA TYR A 207 2.26 -4.81 -9.60
C TYR A 207 2.23 -3.85 -8.41
N GLY A 208 3.15 -3.96 -7.46
CA GLY A 208 3.15 -3.14 -6.24
C GLY A 208 4.26 -3.48 -5.27
#